data_AF-A0A6N6WNM7-F1
#
_entry.id   AF-A0A6N6WNM7-F1
#
_cell.length_a   1.000
_cell.length_b   1.000
_cell.length_c   1.000
_cell.angle_alpha   90.00
_cell.angle_beta   90.00
_cell.angle_gamma   90.00
#
_symmetry.space_group_name_H-M   'P 1'
#
loop_
_entity.id
_entity.type
_entity.pdbx_description
1 polymer ?
#
loop_
_entity_poly.entity_id
_entity_poly.type
_entity_poly.pdbx_seq_one_letter_code
_entity_poly.pdbx_strand_id
1 'polypeptide(L)'
;MMKKIIPAVVCLLLCSCSTFPQAVAPVNNDFAGQHNIYIVSHGWHTGIVVPAAIVNRVLPQLDARFAQPKWYEIGWGDKGFYQAQEITSRLTLQAMFWSTGAVMHVVAFSAPPERYFPGSEVKPLTINNGQLATLML
;
A
#
# COMPACT_ATOMS: atom_id res chain seq x y z
N MET A 1 22.26 -29.03 30.00
CA MET A 1 20.82 -28.65 30.00
C MET A 1 20.45 -27.63 28.90
N MET A 2 21.33 -26.65 28.60
CA MET A 2 21.07 -25.57 27.63
C MET A 2 20.91 -26.02 26.15
N LYS A 3 21.57 -27.12 25.72
CA LYS A 3 21.50 -27.63 24.33
C LYS A 3 20.10 -28.06 23.88
N LYS A 4 19.19 -28.42 24.80
CA LYS A 4 17.80 -28.81 24.46
C LYS A 4 16.83 -27.62 24.44
N ILE A 5 17.23 -26.49 25.03
CA ILE A 5 16.39 -25.29 25.14
C ILE A 5 16.47 -24.46 23.85
N ILE A 6 17.65 -24.38 23.24
CA ILE A 6 17.88 -23.66 21.97
C ILE A 6 16.95 -24.12 20.83
N PRO A 7 16.83 -25.43 20.51
CA PRO A 7 15.92 -25.86 19.45
C PRO A 7 14.43 -25.62 19.79
N ALA A 8 14.05 -25.71 21.07
CA ALA A 8 12.68 -25.42 21.49
C ALA A 8 12.33 -23.93 21.33
N VAL A 9 13.26 -23.03 21.67
CA VAL A 9 13.09 -21.58 21.48
C VAL A 9 13.05 -21.21 19.99
N VAL A 10 13.91 -21.82 19.16
CA VAL A 10 13.87 -21.63 17.70
C VAL A 10 12.55 -22.11 17.10
N CYS A 11 12.05 -23.28 17.52
CA CYS A 11 10.71 -23.76 17.11
C CYS A 11 9.61 -22.78 17.50
N LEU A 12 9.65 -22.25 18.74
CA LEU A 12 8.63 -21.29 19.20
C LEU A 12 8.64 -19.99 18.37
N LEU A 13 9.83 -19.48 18.02
CA LEU A 13 10.01 -18.27 17.20
C LEU A 13 9.59 -18.47 15.73
N LEU A 14 9.62 -19.70 15.22
CA LEU A 14 9.16 -20.01 13.85
C LEU A 14 7.63 -20.17 13.80
N CYS A 15 6.99 -20.63 14.89
CA CYS A 15 5.54 -20.74 14.97
C CYS A 15 4.82 -19.38 15.06
N SER A 16 5.51 -18.29 15.46
CA SER A 16 4.90 -16.95 15.50
C SER A 16 4.70 -16.32 14.11
N CYS A 17 5.24 -16.91 13.04
CA CYS A 17 5.00 -16.48 11.67
C CYS A 17 3.85 -17.23 10.97
N SER A 18 3.20 -18.21 11.62
CA SER A 18 2.11 -18.99 11.02
C SER A 18 0.72 -18.40 11.26
N THR A 19 0.62 -17.23 11.89
CA THR A 19 -0.66 -16.55 12.07
C THR A 19 -1.09 -15.97 10.74
N PHE A 20 -2.14 -16.52 10.14
CA PHE A 20 -2.77 -15.92 8.98
C PHE A 20 -3.20 -14.49 9.36
N PRO A 21 -2.91 -13.46 8.53
CA PRO A 21 -3.48 -12.15 8.79
C PRO A 21 -5.00 -12.29 8.85
N GLN A 22 -5.62 -11.72 9.88
CA GLN A 22 -7.08 -11.60 9.91
C GLN A 22 -7.50 -10.66 8.79
N ALA A 23 -7.64 -11.19 7.59
CA ALA A 23 -8.25 -10.48 6.49
C ALA A 23 -9.69 -10.17 6.92
N VAL A 24 -10.05 -8.89 6.91
CA VAL A 24 -11.43 -8.47 7.10
C VAL A 24 -12.22 -9.13 5.97
N ALA A 25 -13.12 -10.05 6.31
CA ALA A 25 -13.98 -10.66 5.32
C ALA A 25 -14.74 -9.53 4.63
N PRO A 26 -14.75 -9.47 3.28
CA PRO A 26 -15.53 -8.48 2.58
C PRO A 26 -16.99 -8.67 3.03
N VAL A 27 -17.56 -7.61 3.62
CA VAL A 27 -19.00 -7.62 3.90
C VAL A 27 -19.65 -7.59 2.53
N ASN A 28 -20.24 -8.71 2.12
CA ASN A 28 -21.10 -8.80 0.94
C ASN A 28 -22.35 -7.99 1.20
N ASN A 29 -22.21 -6.68 1.10
CA ASN A 29 -23.34 -5.84 0.88
C ASN A 29 -23.42 -5.64 -0.64
N ASP A 30 -24.56 -6.00 -1.22
CA ASP A 30 -24.96 -5.71 -2.60
C ASP A 30 -25.13 -4.18 -2.82
N PHE A 31 -24.15 -3.40 -2.39
CA PHE A 31 -24.05 -2.01 -2.72
C PHE A 31 -23.48 -1.94 -4.12
N ALA A 32 -24.30 -1.49 -5.07
CA ALA A 32 -23.84 -1.07 -6.38
C ALA A 32 -22.64 -0.13 -6.18
N GLY A 33 -21.42 -0.66 -6.33
CA GLY A 33 -20.21 0.11 -6.17
C GLY A 33 -20.20 1.21 -7.22
N GLN A 34 -19.92 2.45 -6.80
CA GLN A 34 -20.02 3.63 -7.66
C GLN A 34 -18.64 4.19 -8.03
N HIS A 35 -17.61 3.83 -7.27
CA HIS A 35 -16.28 4.40 -7.41
C HIS A 35 -15.26 3.31 -7.72
N ASN A 36 -14.57 3.47 -8.84
CA ASN A 36 -13.48 2.58 -9.20
C ASN A 36 -12.17 3.15 -8.64
N ILE A 37 -11.51 2.35 -7.80
CA ILE A 37 -10.13 2.53 -7.39
C ILE A 37 -9.32 1.33 -7.90
N TYR A 38 -8.00 1.41 -7.80
CA TYR A 38 -7.13 0.30 -8.18
C TYR A 38 -6.08 0.03 -7.12
N ILE A 39 -5.76 -1.24 -6.94
CA ILE A 39 -4.63 -1.69 -6.14
C ILE A 39 -3.51 -2.04 -7.14
N VAL A 40 -2.35 -1.42 -6.96
CA VAL A 40 -1.18 -1.62 -7.82
C VAL A 40 -0.09 -2.28 -6.99
N SER A 41 0.37 -3.45 -7.42
CA SER A 41 1.53 -4.13 -6.84
C SER A 41 2.76 -3.97 -7.73
N HIS A 42 3.79 -3.34 -7.18
CA HIS A 42 5.14 -3.21 -7.75
C HIS A 42 6.09 -4.29 -7.17
N GLY A 43 5.55 -5.40 -6.68
CA GLY A 43 6.30 -6.48 -6.03
C GLY A 43 6.54 -6.21 -4.54
N TRP A 44 7.47 -5.31 -4.22
CA TRP A 44 7.80 -4.95 -2.82
C TRP A 44 6.93 -3.81 -2.26
N HIS A 45 6.20 -3.12 -3.13
CA HIS A 45 5.39 -1.97 -2.78
C HIS A 45 3.99 -2.10 -3.37
N THR A 46 2.97 -1.73 -2.58
CA THR A 46 1.58 -1.66 -3.02
C THR A 46 1.10 -0.22 -2.93
N GLY A 47 0.63 0.31 -4.05
CA GLY A 47 -0.01 1.62 -4.15
C GLY A 47 -1.52 1.49 -4.31
N ILE A 48 -2.24 2.54 -3.90
CA ILE A 48 -3.68 2.68 -4.14
C ILE A 48 -3.88 3.82 -5.14
N VAL A 49 -4.56 3.52 -6.24
CA VAL A 49 -4.92 4.51 -7.26
C VAL A 49 -6.34 4.98 -7.06
N VAL A 50 -6.51 6.29 -6.91
CA VAL A 50 -7.79 6.95 -6.66
C VAL A 50 -8.01 8.08 -7.67
N PRO A 51 -9.26 8.33 -8.14
CA PRO A 51 -9.54 9.50 -8.96
C PRO A 51 -9.09 10.81 -8.32
N ALA A 52 -8.34 11.62 -9.06
CA ALA A 52 -7.76 12.86 -8.56
C ALA A 52 -8.83 13.85 -8.06
N ALA A 53 -9.98 13.91 -8.75
CA ALA A 53 -11.10 14.76 -8.37
C ALA A 53 -11.69 14.42 -6.98
N ILE A 54 -11.50 13.19 -6.48
CA ILE A 54 -11.90 12.80 -5.13
C ILE A 54 -10.83 13.22 -4.13
N VAL A 55 -9.57 12.86 -4.39
CA VAL A 55 -8.44 13.17 -3.49
C VAL A 55 -8.24 14.67 -3.32
N ASN A 56 -8.40 15.46 -4.40
CA ASN A 56 -8.24 16.92 -4.35
C ASN A 56 -9.27 17.61 -3.42
N ARG A 57 -10.40 16.97 -3.09
CA ARG A 57 -11.38 17.51 -2.13
C ARG A 57 -10.87 17.46 -0.70
N VAL A 58 -10.02 16.47 -0.38
CA VAL A 58 -9.45 16.27 0.96
C VAL A 58 -8.01 16.77 1.06
N LEU A 59 -7.26 16.75 -0.03
CA LEU A 59 -5.88 17.21 -0.13
C LEU A 59 -5.71 18.22 -1.30
N PRO A 60 -6.30 19.43 -1.20
CA PRO A 60 -6.28 20.43 -2.29
C PRO A 60 -4.87 20.89 -2.68
N GLN A 61 -3.88 20.75 -1.78
CA GLN A 61 -2.48 21.03 -2.08
C GLN A 61 -1.90 20.14 -3.19
N LEU A 62 -2.46 18.94 -3.42
CA LEU A 62 -2.03 18.10 -4.53
C LEU A 62 -2.48 18.68 -5.88
N ASP A 63 -3.67 19.28 -5.92
CA ASP A 63 -4.18 19.96 -7.12
C ASP A 63 -3.31 21.16 -7.52
N ALA A 64 -2.83 21.91 -6.52
CA ALA A 64 -1.89 23.01 -6.75
C ALA A 64 -0.48 22.53 -7.17
N ARG A 65 -0.10 21.31 -6.77
CA ARG A 65 1.24 20.73 -6.99
C ARG A 65 1.39 20.07 -8.36
N PHE A 66 0.31 19.49 -8.89
CA PHE A 66 0.30 18.64 -10.09
C PHE A 66 -0.61 19.22 -11.17
N ALA A 67 -0.21 19.12 -12.44
CA ALA A 67 -0.95 19.67 -13.57
C ALA A 67 -2.19 18.83 -13.93
N GLN A 68 -3.29 19.01 -13.19
CA GLN A 68 -4.61 18.40 -13.44
C GLN A 68 -4.56 16.90 -13.78
N PRO A 69 -4.07 16.04 -12.88
CA PRO A 69 -4.06 14.60 -13.11
C PRO A 69 -5.49 14.03 -13.12
N LYS A 70 -5.68 12.87 -13.76
CA LYS A 70 -6.92 12.09 -13.61
C LYS A 70 -6.86 11.15 -12.41
N TRP A 71 -5.65 10.74 -12.03
CA TRP A 71 -5.39 9.73 -11.01
C TRP A 71 -4.23 10.14 -10.12
N TYR A 72 -4.33 9.78 -8.84
CA TYR A 72 -3.17 9.67 -7.97
C TYR A 72 -2.95 8.22 -7.61
N GLU A 73 -1.72 7.74 -7.75
CA GLU A 73 -1.24 6.59 -7.00
C GLU A 73 -0.65 7.10 -5.69
N ILE A 74 -1.09 6.52 -4.57
CA ILE A 74 -0.61 6.85 -3.23
C ILE A 74 -0.09 5.57 -2.57
N GLY A 75 1.14 5.65 -2.09
CA GLY A 75 1.82 4.60 -1.32
C GLY A 75 2.51 5.19 -0.10
N TRP A 76 2.77 4.37 0.91
CA TRP A 76 3.53 4.78 2.10
C TRP A 76 4.45 3.67 2.58
N GLY A 77 5.45 4.01 3.40
CA GLY A 77 6.36 3.05 4.02
C GLY A 77 7.67 3.69 4.48
N ASP A 78 8.69 2.86 4.72
CA ASP A 78 9.94 3.31 5.34
C ASP A 78 10.68 4.37 4.51
N LYS A 79 11.07 5.45 5.17
CA LYS A 79 11.79 6.60 4.60
C LYS A 79 13.07 6.18 3.86
N GLY A 80 13.89 5.34 4.48
CA GLY A 80 15.16 4.90 3.89
C GLY A 80 14.92 4.02 2.67
N PHE A 81 13.95 3.11 2.74
CA PHE A 81 13.57 2.23 1.64
C PHE A 81 13.10 3.01 0.40
N TYR A 82 12.22 4.00 0.58
CA TYR A 82 11.70 4.81 -0.53
C TYR A 82 12.73 5.74 -1.17
N GLN A 83 13.74 6.18 -0.41
CA GLN A 83 14.71 7.17 -0.87
C GLN A 83 16.02 6.54 -1.35
N ALA A 84 16.20 5.23 -1.19
CA ALA A 84 17.41 4.53 -1.61
C ALA A 84 17.46 4.33 -3.13
N GLN A 85 18.65 4.46 -3.70
CA GLN A 85 18.91 4.14 -5.12
C GLN A 85 18.94 2.62 -5.36
N GLU A 86 19.43 1.87 -4.37
CA GLU A 86 19.53 0.41 -4.43
C GLU A 86 18.92 -0.20 -3.17
N ILE A 87 18.11 -1.23 -3.36
CA ILE A 87 17.50 -1.99 -2.27
C ILE A 87 18.47 -3.09 -1.85
N THR A 88 19.02 -2.98 -0.64
CA THR A 88 19.95 -3.96 -0.06
C THR A 88 19.28 -4.76 1.06
N SER A 89 19.72 -6.00 1.30
CA SER A 89 19.16 -6.84 2.39
C SER A 89 19.27 -6.18 3.77
N ARG A 90 20.34 -5.40 4.01
CA ARG A 90 20.51 -4.62 5.24
C ARG A 90 19.41 -3.56 5.36
N LEU A 91 19.15 -2.82 4.28
CA LEU A 91 18.10 -1.80 4.26
C LEU A 91 16.72 -2.43 4.45
N THR A 92 16.46 -3.59 3.82
CA THR A 92 15.20 -4.32 4.03
C THR A 92 15.01 -4.71 5.49
N LEU A 93 16.03 -5.30 6.13
CA LEU A 93 15.97 -5.64 7.55
C LEU A 93 15.79 -4.41 8.44
N GLN A 94 16.46 -3.30 8.11
CA GLN A 94 16.28 -2.04 8.80
C GLN A 94 14.85 -1.52 8.67
N ALA A 95 14.28 -1.49 7.46
CA ALA A 95 12.91 -1.04 7.24
C ALA A 95 11.89 -1.90 8.01
N MET A 96 12.14 -3.20 8.15
CA MET A 96 11.26 -4.13 8.86
C MET A 96 11.32 -3.99 10.39
N PHE A 97 12.51 -3.81 10.97
CA PHE A 97 12.70 -3.91 12.42
C PHE A 97 13.14 -2.62 13.10
N TRP A 98 13.77 -1.69 12.35
CA TRP A 98 14.38 -0.46 12.85
C TRP A 98 14.11 0.73 11.92
N SER A 99 12.85 0.84 11.47
CA SER A 99 12.42 1.96 10.64
C SER A 99 12.67 3.29 11.37
N THR A 100 13.18 4.28 10.63
CA THR A 100 13.50 5.61 11.17
C THR A 100 12.42 6.64 10.87
N GLY A 101 11.37 6.25 10.16
CA GLY A 101 10.25 7.10 9.81
C GLY A 101 9.52 6.59 8.56
N ALA A 102 8.31 7.11 8.34
CA ALA A 102 7.52 6.82 7.16
C ALA A 102 7.47 8.02 6.21
N VAL A 103 7.40 7.75 4.91
CA VAL A 103 7.11 8.75 3.87
C VAL A 103 5.90 8.31 3.06
N MET A 104 5.24 9.27 2.44
CA MET A 104 4.18 9.04 1.47
C MET A 104 4.72 9.35 0.08
N HIS A 105 4.55 8.40 -0.83
CA HIS A 105 4.87 8.53 -2.24
C HIS A 105 3.57 8.81 -3.01
N VAL A 106 3.58 9.86 -3.83
CA VAL A 106 2.41 10.27 -4.62
C VAL A 106 2.82 10.44 -6.07
N VAL A 107 2.19 9.69 -6.97
CA VAL A 107 2.35 9.81 -8.42
C VAL A 107 1.08 10.36 -9.03
N ALA A 108 1.19 11.46 -9.77
CA ALA A 108 0.08 12.07 -10.49
C ALA A 108 0.13 11.69 -11.98
N PHE A 109 -0.96 11.17 -12.53
CA PHE A 109 -0.99 10.74 -13.93
C PHE A 109 -2.40 10.78 -14.54
N SER A 110 -2.46 10.65 -15.87
CA SER A 110 -3.71 10.81 -16.64
C SER A 110 -4.06 9.66 -17.59
N ALA A 111 -3.16 8.69 -17.78
CA ALA A 111 -3.45 7.48 -18.54
C ALA A 111 -4.27 6.48 -17.68
N PRO A 112 -4.97 5.50 -18.30
CA PRO A 112 -5.56 4.39 -17.55
C PRO A 112 -4.50 3.67 -16.69
N PRO A 113 -4.81 3.29 -15.43
CA PRO A 113 -3.82 2.74 -14.51
C PRO A 113 -3.06 1.53 -15.04
N GLU A 114 -3.73 0.60 -15.71
CA GLU A 114 -3.12 -0.59 -16.32
C GLU A 114 -2.14 -0.25 -17.44
N ARG A 115 -2.40 0.86 -18.16
CA ARG A 115 -1.50 1.34 -19.21
C ARG A 115 -0.34 2.15 -18.65
N TYR A 116 -0.57 2.90 -17.56
CA TYR A 116 0.47 3.70 -16.93
C TYR A 116 1.50 2.84 -16.19
N PHE A 117 1.06 1.72 -15.60
CA PHE A 117 1.90 0.75 -14.89
C PHE A 117 1.95 -0.62 -15.61
N PRO A 118 2.54 -0.71 -16.82
CA PRO A 118 2.48 -1.92 -17.63
C PRO A 118 3.27 -3.11 -17.06
N GLY A 119 4.19 -2.86 -16.12
CA GLY A 119 4.99 -3.89 -15.44
C GLY A 119 4.46 -4.30 -14.08
N SER A 120 3.34 -3.74 -13.65
CA SER A 120 2.79 -3.93 -12.30
C SER A 120 1.49 -4.73 -12.37
N GLU A 121 1.17 -5.45 -11.30
CA GLU A 121 -0.15 -6.06 -11.18
C GLU A 121 -1.16 -4.99 -10.74
N VAL A 122 -2.13 -4.69 -11.59
CA VAL A 122 -3.17 -3.69 -11.32
C VAL A 122 -4.51 -4.40 -11.19
N LYS A 123 -5.17 -4.26 -10.03
CA LYS A 123 -6.49 -4.85 -9.76
C LYS A 123 -7.52 -3.74 -9.52
N PRO A 124 -8.58 -3.67 -10.32
CA PRO A 124 -9.68 -2.76 -10.04
C PRO A 124 -10.43 -3.23 -8.78
N LEU A 125 -10.87 -2.27 -7.99
CA LEU A 125 -11.76 -2.48 -6.87
C LEU A 125 -12.86 -1.42 -6.92
N THR A 126 -14.10 -1.87 -7.03
CA THR A 126 -15.26 -0.98 -6.98
C THR A 126 -15.75 -0.87 -5.54
N ILE A 127 -15.83 0.36 -5.04
CA ILE A 127 -16.25 0.66 -3.67
C ILE A 127 -17.51 1.54 -3.64
N ASN A 128 -18.27 1.42 -2.56
CA ASN A 128 -19.43 2.27 -2.31
C ASN A 128 -19.05 3.60 -1.63
N ASN A 129 -20.01 4.50 -1.46
CA ASN A 129 -19.79 5.82 -0.85
C ASN A 129 -19.29 5.76 0.59
N GLY A 130 -19.75 4.80 1.41
CA GLY A 130 -19.31 4.65 2.80
C GLY A 130 -17.85 4.19 2.88
N GLN A 131 -17.47 3.21 2.06
CA GLN A 131 -16.08 2.76 1.95
C GLN A 131 -15.16 3.86 1.43
N LEU A 132 -15.62 4.62 0.42
CA LEU A 132 -14.86 5.76 -0.09
C LEU A 132 -14.66 6.83 0.98
N ALA A 133 -15.70 7.16 1.75
CA ALA A 133 -15.58 8.10 2.86
C ALA A 133 -14.53 7.62 3.87
N THR A 134 -14.57 6.35 4.28
CA THR A 134 -13.56 5.76 5.17
C THR A 134 -12.14 5.84 4.61
N LEU A 135 -11.96 5.66 3.30
CA LEU A 135 -10.64 5.76 2.65
C LEU A 135 -10.09 7.21 2.65
N MET A 136 -10.98 8.20 2.70
CA MET A 136 -10.65 9.63 2.60
C MET A 136 -10.59 10.36 3.96
N LEU A 137 -10.90 9.67 5.07
CA LEU A 137 -10.75 10.17 6.45
C LEU A 137 -9.30 10.05 6.93
#